data_AF-A0A8J3ZDH2-F1
#
_entry.id   AF-A0A8J3ZDH2-F1
#
_cell.length_a   1.000
_cell.length_b   1.000
_cell.length_c   1.000
_cell.angle_alpha   90.00
_cell.angle_beta   90.00
_cell.angle_gamma   90.00
#
_symmetry.space_group_name_H-M   'P 1'
#
loop_
_entity.id
_entity.type
_entity.pdbx_description
1 polymer ?
#
loop_
_entity_poly.entity_id
_entity_poly.type
_entity_poly.pdbx_seq_one_letter_code
_entity_poly.pdbx_strand_id
1 'polypeptide(L)' 'MLCTPDEPSLRWLCAEATAAGLTCVPFHEPDLGGALTAAALEPAAHRLVSHLPLALSSRGEVNNNDHVHG' A
#
# COMPACT_ATOMS: atom_id res chain seq x y z
N MET A 1 2.97 10.40 -5.54
CA MET A 1 4.06 9.75 -4.79
C MET A 1 4.52 10.74 -3.73
N LEU A 2 4.48 10.36 -2.46
CA LEU A 2 4.98 11.15 -1.34
C LEU A 2 6.37 10.59 -0.95
N CYS A 3 7.31 11.44 -0.60
CA CYS A 3 8.65 11.05 -0.18
C CYS A 3 9.00 11.66 1.18
N THR A 4 9.75 10.92 1.98
CA THR A 4 10.38 11.39 3.21
C THR A 4 11.87 11.66 2.93
N PRO A 5 12.50 12.60 3.66
CA PRO A 5 13.88 12.98 3.40
C PRO A 5 14.91 11.89 3.74
N ASP A 6 14.59 11.01 4.70
CA ASP A 6 15.49 10.01 5.24
C ASP A 6 14.74 8.85 5.91
N GLU A 7 15.49 7.80 6.24
CA GLU A 7 14.97 6.59 6.89
C GLU A 7 14.35 6.87 8.29
N PRO A 8 14.98 7.65 9.20
CA PRO A 8 14.34 8.02 10.47
C PRO A 8 12.98 8.68 10.30
N SER A 9 12.87 9.61 9.35
CA SER A 9 11.60 10.28 9.02
C SER A 9 10.55 9.29 8.51
N LEU A 10 10.95 8.31 7.70
CA LEU A 10 10.06 7.24 7.24
C LEU A 10 9.59 6.34 8.39
N ARG A 11 10.47 5.97 9.32
CA ARG A 11 10.10 5.19 10.52
C ARG A 11 9.10 5.94 11.39
N TRP A 12 9.32 7.25 11.59
CA TRP A 12 8.40 8.07 12.36
C TRP A 12 7.02 8.14 11.71
N LEU A 13 6.96 8.35 10.39
CA LEU A 13 5.70 8.32 9.64
C LEU A 13 4.95 6.99 9.82
N CYS A 14 5.66 5.85 9.76
CA CYS A 14 5.05 4.53 9.96
C CYS A 14 4.47 4.37 11.38
N ALA A 15 5.20 4.86 12.38
CA ALA A 15 4.74 4.82 13.78
C ALA A 15 3.49 5.68 13.98
N GLU A 16 3.47 6.91 13.44
CA GLU A 16 2.33 7.81 13.50
C GLU A 16 1.11 7.22 12.77
N ALA A 17 1.31 6.64 11.58
CA ALA A 17 0.23 5.99 10.83
C ALA A 17 -0.39 4.82 11.61
N THR A 18 0.45 3.98 12.23
CA THR A 18 0.01 2.87 13.07
C THR A 18 -0.74 3.37 14.30
N ALA A 19 -0.23 4.42 14.96
CA ALA A 19 -0.90 5.05 16.11
C ALA A 19 -2.26 5.66 15.73
N ALA A 20 -2.39 6.16 14.49
CA ALA A 20 -3.64 6.66 13.92
C ALA A 20 -4.60 5.54 13.47
N GLY A 21 -4.25 4.26 13.64
CA GLY A 21 -5.09 3.12 13.26
C GLY A 21 -5.03 2.75 11.78
N LEU A 22 -4.07 3.27 11.03
CA LEU A 22 -3.83 2.88 9.64
C LEU A 22 -3.04 1.56 9.59
N THR A 23 -3.32 0.72 8.60
CA THR A 23 -2.44 -0.44 8.35
C THR A 23 -1.20 0.05 7.63
N CYS A 24 -0.03 -0.24 8.18
CA CYS A 24 1.26 0.15 7.62
C CYS A 24 2.07 -1.10 7.27
N VAL A 25 2.53 -1.21 6.03
CA VAL A 25 3.38 -2.31 5.53
C VAL A 25 4.74 -1.73 5.13
N PRO A 26 5.80 -1.91 5.95
CA PRO A 26 7.15 -1.45 5.64
C PRO A 26 7.87 -2.35 4.63
N PHE A 27 8.73 -1.76 3.80
CA PHE A 27 9.60 -2.46 2.85
C PHE A 27 11.08 -2.22 3.16
N HIS A 28 11.81 -3.31 3.32
CA HIS A 28 13.23 -3.30 3.65
C HIS A 28 14.07 -3.83 2.49
N GLU A 29 15.10 -3.08 2.08
CA GLU A 29 15.99 -3.49 0.99
C GLU A 29 17.16 -4.31 1.54
N PRO A 30 17.26 -5.62 1.19
CA PRO A 30 18.32 -6.48 1.70
C PRO A 30 19.71 -6.04 1.20
N ASP A 31 19.79 -5.57 -0.04
CA ASP A 31 21.03 -5.10 -0.67
C ASP A 31 21.53 -3.77 -0.09
N LEU A 32 20.68 -3.08 0.69
CA LEU A 32 21.02 -1.86 1.45
C LEU A 32 21.08 -2.15 2.95
N GLY A 33 21.53 -3.34 3.34
CA GLY A 33 21.71 -3.72 4.75
C GLY A 33 20.40 -3.79 5.54
N GLY A 34 19.27 -4.03 4.86
CA GLY A 34 17.95 -4.05 5.48
C GLY A 34 17.33 -2.68 5.73
N ALA A 35 17.84 -1.63 5.08
CA ALA A 35 17.32 -0.26 5.19
C ALA A 35 15.83 -0.18 4.83
N LEU A 36 15.07 0.59 5.60
CA LEU A 36 13.67 0.88 5.32
C LEU A 36 13.58 1.96 4.23
N THR A 37 13.05 1.62 3.06
CA THR A 37 13.04 2.51 1.88
C THR A 37 11.65 2.95 1.47
N ALA A 38 10.61 2.19 1.82
CA ALA A 38 9.23 2.53 1.52
C ALA A 38 8.27 1.94 2.57
N ALA A 39 7.06 2.48 2.60
CA ALA A 39 5.93 1.88 3.33
C ALA A 39 4.64 2.11 2.55
N ALA A 40 3.77 1.09 2.55
CA ALA A 40 2.39 1.21 2.07
C ALA A 40 1.46 1.46 3.24
N LEU A 41 0.52 2.39 3.09
CA LEU A 41 -0.48 2.74 4.10
C LEU A 41 -1.89 2.45 3.57
N GLU A 42 -2.73 1.82 4.39
CA GLU A 42 -4.16 1.64 4.13
C GLU A 42 -5.03 2.54 5.03
N PRO A 43 -6.19 3.02 4.53
CA PRO A 43 -6.81 2.64 3.26
C PRO A 43 -6.06 3.16 2.04
N ALA A 44 -5.96 2.31 1.01
CA ALA A 44 -5.24 2.59 -0.22
C ALA A 44 -5.68 3.94 -0.78
N ALA A 45 -4.73 4.71 -1.28
CA ALA A 45 -5.03 5.90 -2.07
C ALA A 45 -5.53 5.51 -3.47
N HIS A 46 -6.56 4.66 -3.56
CA HIS A 46 -7.11 4.11 -4.78
C HIS A 46 -7.46 5.20 -5.80
N ARG A 47 -7.96 6.37 -5.33
CA ARG A 47 -8.21 7.54 -6.18
C ARG A 47 -6.95 8.17 -6.80
N LEU A 48 -5.79 8.01 -6.17
CA LEU A 48 -4.52 8.52 -6.69
C LEU A 48 -3.87 7.55 -7.68
N VAL A 49 -4.17 6.26 -7.58
CA VAL A 49 -3.65 5.20 -8.46
C VAL A 49 -4.64 4.75 -9.53
N SER A 50 -5.87 5.28 -9.55
CA SER A 50 -6.91 4.91 -10.51
C SER A 50 -6.57 5.24 -11.97
N HIS A 51 -5.60 6.13 -12.19
CA HIS A 51 -5.11 6.50 -13.53
C HIS A 51 -3.76 5.83 -13.86
N LEU A 52 -3.22 5.00 -12.96
CA LEU A 52 -2.05 4.18 -13.27
C LEU A 52 -2.49 2.96 -14.10
N PRO A 53 -1.61 2.43 -14.96
CA PRO A 53 -1.95 1.29 -15.81
C PRO A 53 -2.51 0.12 -15.02
N LEU A 54 -3.58 -0.49 -15.53
CA LEU A 54 -4.34 -1.60 -14.94
C LEU A 54 -3.48 -2.81 -14.48
N ALA A 55 -2.22 -2.89 -14.89
CA ALA A 55 -1.25 -3.86 -14.38
C ALA A 55 -1.02 -3.78 -12.86
N LEU A 56 -1.38 -2.66 -12.21
CA LEU A 56 -1.31 -2.47 -10.76
C LEU A 56 -2.68 -2.52 -10.07
N SER A 57 -3.77 -2.66 -10.82
CA SER A 57 -5.10 -2.84 -10.26
C SER A 57 -5.26 -4.31 -9.88
N SER A 58 -5.37 -4.60 -8.58
CA SER A 58 -5.77 -5.92 -8.11
C SER A 58 -7.05 -6.31 -8.84
N ARG A 59 -6.98 -7.39 -9.63
CA ARG A 59 -8.13 -7.95 -10.33
C ARG A 59 -9.13 -8.37 -9.25
N GLY A 60 -10.26 -7.68 -9.19
CA GLY A 60 -11.35 -7.99 -8.27
C GLY A 60 -11.70 -9.48 -8.33
N GLU A 61 -11.90 -10.05 -7.15
CA GLU A 61 -12.43 -11.39 -6.95
C GLU A 61 -13.72 -11.55 -7.75
N VAL A 62 -13.76 -12.55 -8.61
CA VAL A 62 -14.96 -12.91 -9.38
C VAL A 62 -15.97 -13.61 -8.46
N ASN A 63 -16.92 -12.85 -7.91
CA ASN A 63 -18.08 -13.47 -7.25
C ASN A 63 -19.05 -13.99 -8.32
N ASN A 64 -18.94 -15.28 -8.60
CA ASN A 64 -19.78 -16.00 -9.55
C ASN A 64 -21.14 -16.34 -8.91
N ASN A 65 -22.04 -15.36 -8.85
CA ASN A 65 -23.45 -15.60 -8.52
C ASN A 65 -24.29 -15.69 -9.81
N ASP A 66 -24.18 -16.83 -10.50
CA ASP A 66 -25.13 -17.21 -11.54
C ASP A 66 -26.41 -17.72 -10.90
N HIS A 67 -27.34 -16.79 -10.65
CA HIS A 67 -28.74 -17.11 -10.42
C HIS A 67 -29.45 -17.16 -11.78
N VAL A 68 -29.60 -18.36 -12.36
CA VAL A 68 -30.50 -18.57 -13.50
C VAL A 68 -31.74 -19.29 -13.02
N HIS A 69 -32.84 -18.54 -13.01
CA HIS A 69 -34.21 -19.04 -12.99
C HIS A 69 -34.49 -19.83 -14.27
N GLY A 70 -35.07 -21.01 -14.13
CA GLY A 70 -35.60 -21.85 -15.21
C GLY A 70 -36.18 -23.14 -14.65
#